data_AF-A0A094ZLV3-F1
#
_entry.id   AF-A0A094ZLV3-F1
#
_cell.length_a   1.000
_cell.length_b   1.000
_cell.length_c   1.000
_cell.angle_alpha   90.00
_cell.angle_beta   90.00
_cell.angle_gamma   90.00
#
_symmetry.space_group_name_H-M   'P 1'
#
loop_
_entity.id
_entity.type
_entity.pdbx_description
1 polymer ?
#
loop_
_entity_poly.entity_id
_entity_poly.type
_entity_poly.pdbx_seq_one_letter_code
_entity_poly.pdbx_strand_id
1 'polypeptide(L)'
;MSTTSRLKNVNSRHKEIYFKADKNGLRNTVFSVNGDKYIGEWKHNKRHGFGIGYGNNWYSDNKIYEGEWYDGKRSGWGRMYYPDGSIYEGQWFNDKRHGDGMLRLANENRFEGQWLNDKKNGVGKYFFLNTGQLMEGIWCDDVPKSSQILDLGRQVAKSPTESEIPEVEFDL
;
A
#
# COMPACT_ATOMS: atom_id res chain seq x y z
N MET A 1 70.97 -19.24 3.64
CA MET A 1 69.96 -20.03 4.38
C MET A 1 68.82 -19.10 4.76
N SER A 2 67.59 -19.60 4.60
CA SER A 2 66.26 -19.09 5.02
C SER A 2 66.21 -17.87 5.94
N THR A 3 65.24 -16.96 5.82
CA THR A 3 63.81 -17.31 5.85
C THR A 3 62.94 -16.19 5.25
N THR A 4 62.04 -16.61 4.36
CA THR A 4 61.06 -15.81 3.63
C THR A 4 59.99 -15.18 4.53
N SER A 5 59.61 -13.94 4.19
CA SER A 5 58.52 -13.19 4.81
C SER A 5 57.19 -13.94 4.78
N ARG A 6 56.51 -14.06 5.94
CA ARG A 6 55.15 -14.60 6.04
C ARG A 6 54.19 -13.51 6.50
N LEU A 7 53.96 -12.51 5.65
CA LEU A 7 52.92 -11.49 5.84
C LEU A 7 52.23 -11.16 4.52
N LYS A 8 51.62 -12.15 3.87
CA LYS A 8 50.55 -11.90 2.90
C LYS A 8 49.48 -12.97 3.09
N ASN A 9 48.22 -12.53 3.06
CA ASN A 9 47.03 -13.36 2.84
C ASN A 9 46.10 -13.70 4.04
N VAL A 10 45.90 -12.79 5.00
CA VAL A 10 44.76 -12.88 5.95
C VAL A 10 43.55 -12.03 5.51
N ASN A 11 43.74 -11.11 4.55
CA ASN A 11 42.74 -10.11 4.13
C ASN A 11 41.84 -10.56 2.94
N SER A 12 42.05 -11.76 2.39
CA SER A 12 41.32 -12.26 1.20
C SER A 12 40.06 -13.07 1.55
N ARG A 13 40.15 -13.99 2.52
CA ARG A 13 39.01 -14.84 2.91
C ARG A 13 37.85 -14.06 3.52
N HIS A 14 38.14 -13.05 4.34
CA HIS A 14 37.10 -12.20 4.92
C HIS A 14 36.31 -11.48 3.81
N LYS A 15 36.99 -10.90 2.81
CA LYS A 15 36.33 -10.23 1.68
C LYS A 15 35.47 -11.20 0.85
N GLU A 16 35.96 -12.42 0.61
CA GLU A 16 35.17 -13.47 -0.07
C GLU A 16 33.94 -13.89 0.74
N ILE A 17 34.06 -14.00 2.06
CA ILE A 17 32.94 -14.34 2.95
C ILE A 17 31.89 -13.21 2.93
N TYR A 18 32.30 -11.94 3.03
CA TYR A 18 31.39 -10.81 2.95
C TYR A 18 30.69 -10.72 1.60
N PHE A 19 31.41 -10.95 0.50
CA PHE A 19 30.81 -10.93 -0.84
C PHE A 19 29.81 -12.07 -1.04
N LYS A 20 30.10 -13.27 -0.50
CA LYS A 20 29.17 -14.41 -0.54
C LYS A 20 27.94 -14.23 0.36
N ALA A 21 28.08 -13.46 1.44
CA ALA A 21 27.00 -13.16 2.38
C ALA A 21 26.06 -12.05 1.88
N ASP A 22 26.49 -11.25 0.92
CA ASP A 22 25.68 -10.15 0.38
C ASP A 22 24.51 -10.66 -0.47
N LYS A 23 23.29 -10.34 -0.05
CA LYS A 23 22.09 -10.63 -0.82
C LYS A 23 21.99 -9.61 -1.95
N ASN A 24 22.37 -10.06 -3.14
CA ASN A 24 22.14 -9.40 -4.42
C ASN A 24 21.35 -10.32 -5.34
N GLY A 25 20.44 -9.74 -6.13
CA GLY A 25 19.59 -10.44 -7.09
C GLY A 25 18.37 -11.12 -6.46
N LEU A 26 17.67 -11.92 -7.27
CA LEU A 26 16.45 -12.63 -6.88
C LEU A 26 16.71 -13.71 -5.82
N ARG A 27 15.84 -13.79 -4.80
CA ARG A 27 15.87 -14.82 -3.76
C ARG A 27 14.48 -15.43 -3.55
N ASN A 28 14.43 -16.77 -3.44
CA ASN A 28 13.20 -17.53 -3.28
C ASN A 28 12.44 -17.19 -2.00
N THR A 29 13.08 -17.29 -0.82
CA THR A 29 12.45 -16.93 0.45
C THR A 29 13.54 -16.59 1.45
N VAL A 30 13.39 -15.44 2.10
CA VAL A 30 14.27 -14.98 3.17
C VAL A 30 13.41 -14.70 4.39
N PHE A 31 13.76 -15.29 5.52
CA PHE A 31 13.15 -15.01 6.81
C PHE A 31 14.03 -14.03 7.58
N SER A 32 13.40 -13.02 8.16
CA SER A 32 14.03 -12.07 9.07
C SER A 32 13.92 -12.58 10.51
N VAL A 33 14.80 -12.12 11.39
CA VAL A 33 14.82 -12.52 12.82
C VAL A 33 13.53 -12.21 13.56
N ASN A 34 12.78 -11.21 13.09
CA ASN A 34 11.48 -10.81 13.62
C ASN A 34 10.30 -11.62 13.03
N GLY A 35 10.58 -12.68 12.27
CA GLY A 35 9.58 -13.53 11.66
C GLY A 35 9.03 -13.04 10.32
N ASP A 36 9.42 -11.87 9.82
CA ASP A 36 8.98 -11.40 8.50
C ASP A 36 9.55 -12.29 7.40
N LYS A 37 8.75 -12.49 6.35
CA LYS A 37 9.15 -13.28 5.17
C LYS A 37 9.19 -12.37 3.95
N TYR A 38 10.21 -12.52 3.11
CA TYR A 38 10.32 -11.82 1.84
C TYR A 38 10.73 -12.75 0.71
N ILE A 39 10.09 -12.56 -0.44
CA ILE A 39 10.35 -13.23 -1.72
C ILE A 39 10.55 -12.13 -2.75
N GLY A 40 11.68 -12.10 -3.43
CA GLY A 40 11.92 -11.06 -4.43
C GLY A 40 13.38 -10.67 -4.54
N GLU A 41 13.60 -9.52 -5.17
CA GLU A 41 14.93 -9.02 -5.46
C GLU A 41 15.59 -8.37 -4.23
N TRP A 42 16.92 -8.49 -4.19
CA TRP A 42 17.77 -7.90 -3.16
C TRP A 42 18.90 -7.11 -3.80
N LYS A 43 19.31 -6.04 -3.11
CA LYS A 43 20.49 -5.25 -3.45
C LYS A 43 21.16 -4.80 -2.15
N HIS A 44 22.43 -5.15 -1.99
CA HIS A 44 23.27 -4.81 -0.84
C HIS A 44 22.58 -5.16 0.50
N ASN A 45 22.11 -6.40 0.62
CA ASN A 45 21.36 -6.92 1.77
C ASN A 45 20.02 -6.23 2.08
N LYS A 46 19.49 -5.42 1.16
CA LYS A 46 18.18 -4.77 1.31
C LYS A 46 17.20 -5.26 0.24
N ARG A 47 15.92 -5.28 0.59
CA ARG A 47 14.83 -5.53 -0.38
C ARG A 47 14.89 -4.46 -1.48
N HIS A 48 14.81 -4.89 -2.71
CA HIS A 48 14.91 -4.03 -3.89
C HIS A 48 14.04 -4.60 -5.01
N GLY A 49 13.79 -3.85 -6.07
CA GLY A 49 13.06 -4.33 -7.24
C GLY A 49 11.66 -4.81 -6.89
N PHE A 50 11.15 -5.82 -7.59
CA PHE A 50 9.83 -6.37 -7.29
C PHE A 50 9.91 -7.49 -6.24
N GLY A 51 8.93 -7.55 -5.34
CA GLY A 51 8.86 -8.60 -4.35
C GLY A 51 7.60 -8.61 -3.49
N ILE A 52 7.40 -9.73 -2.81
CA ILE A 52 6.31 -9.99 -1.89
C ILE A 52 6.87 -10.06 -0.47
N GLY A 53 6.36 -9.19 0.40
CA GLY A 53 6.69 -9.14 1.82
C GLY A 53 5.49 -9.55 2.67
N TYR A 54 5.73 -10.44 3.63
CA TYR A 54 4.77 -10.83 4.65
C TYR A 54 5.25 -10.27 5.98
N GLY A 55 4.50 -9.32 6.52
CA GLY A 55 4.80 -8.68 7.80
C GLY A 55 4.17 -9.46 8.93
N ASN A 56 5.00 -10.07 9.77
CA ASN A 56 4.58 -10.65 11.05
C ASN A 56 4.78 -9.67 12.20
N ASN A 57 5.52 -8.57 12.00
CA ASN A 57 5.79 -7.57 13.04
C ASN A 57 5.68 -6.10 12.57
N TRP A 58 5.15 -5.83 11.38
CA TRP A 58 4.96 -4.45 10.84
C TRP A 58 3.74 -3.73 11.43
N TYR A 59 3.59 -3.79 12.76
CA TYR A 59 2.51 -3.15 13.55
C TYR A 59 1.11 -3.75 13.39
N SER A 60 0.97 -4.91 12.73
CA SER A 60 -0.20 -5.78 12.81
C SER A 60 0.08 -7.06 12.03
N ASP A 61 -0.20 -8.20 12.64
CA ASP A 61 0.06 -9.54 12.09
C ASP A 61 -0.65 -9.71 10.74
N ASN A 62 -0.01 -10.41 9.80
CA ASN A 62 -0.60 -10.85 8.51
C ASN A 62 -0.80 -9.76 7.43
N LYS A 63 -0.06 -8.65 7.48
CA LYS A 63 -0.01 -7.72 6.32
C LYS A 63 0.78 -8.34 5.18
N ILE A 64 0.26 -8.24 3.96
CA ILE A 64 0.95 -8.70 2.76
C ILE A 64 1.15 -7.51 1.82
N TYR A 65 2.39 -7.28 1.41
CA TYR A 65 2.72 -6.31 0.37
C TYR A 65 3.26 -7.03 -0.86
N GLU A 66 2.74 -6.67 -2.02
CA GLU A 66 3.23 -7.11 -3.32
C GLU A 66 3.52 -5.86 -4.15
N GLY A 67 4.76 -5.66 -4.56
CA GLY A 67 5.10 -4.48 -5.35
C GLY A 67 6.59 -4.17 -5.36
N GLU A 68 6.86 -2.91 -5.67
CA GLU A 68 8.21 -2.39 -5.80
C GLU A 68 8.83 -2.00 -4.44
N TRP A 69 10.13 -2.27 -4.33
CA TRP A 69 10.95 -2.01 -3.16
C TRP A 69 12.19 -1.22 -3.56
N TYR A 70 12.54 -0.23 -2.74
CA TYR A 70 13.78 0.53 -2.87
C TYR A 70 14.43 0.68 -1.50
N ASP A 71 15.70 0.30 -1.42
CA ASP A 71 16.52 0.39 -0.20
C ASP A 71 15.84 -0.17 1.06
N GLY A 72 15.11 -1.29 0.91
CA GLY A 72 14.43 -1.96 2.00
C GLY A 72 13.03 -1.41 2.31
N LYS A 73 12.54 -0.39 1.60
CA LYS A 73 11.23 0.25 1.81
C LYS A 73 10.32 0.06 0.61
N ARG A 74 9.00 0.02 0.82
CA ARG A 74 8.02 0.03 -0.27
C ARG A 74 8.12 1.35 -1.02
N SER A 75 8.30 1.31 -2.34
CA SER A 75 8.50 2.49 -3.19
C SER A 75 8.18 2.13 -4.63
N GLY A 76 7.46 2.98 -5.36
CA GLY A 76 6.92 2.63 -6.69
C GLY A 76 5.49 2.12 -6.59
N TRP A 77 5.03 1.34 -7.56
CA TRP A 77 3.68 0.78 -7.54
C TRP A 77 3.61 -0.49 -6.66
N GLY A 78 2.51 -0.67 -5.95
CA GLY A 78 2.27 -1.90 -5.21
C GLY A 78 0.90 -1.98 -4.56
N ARG A 79 0.57 -3.21 -4.14
CA ARG A 79 -0.66 -3.60 -3.49
C ARG A 79 -0.38 -4.04 -2.06
N MET A 80 -1.14 -3.50 -1.12
CA MET A 80 -1.13 -3.89 0.29
C MET A 80 -2.45 -4.53 0.65
N TYR A 81 -2.39 -5.75 1.19
CA TYR A 81 -3.50 -6.46 1.80
C TYR A 81 -3.42 -6.29 3.31
N TYR A 82 -4.47 -5.72 3.89
CA TYR A 82 -4.56 -5.49 5.33
C TYR A 82 -5.36 -6.61 6.00
N PRO A 83 -5.12 -6.90 7.29
CA PRO A 83 -5.78 -8.01 7.98
C PRO A 83 -7.29 -7.84 8.20
N ASP A 84 -7.77 -6.60 8.17
CA ASP A 84 -9.20 -6.27 8.20
C ASP A 84 -9.91 -6.59 6.87
N GLY A 85 -9.18 -7.00 5.83
CA GLY A 85 -9.70 -7.24 4.49
C GLY A 85 -9.65 -6.01 3.57
N SER A 86 -9.21 -4.86 4.10
CA SER A 86 -8.96 -3.67 3.30
C SER A 86 -7.79 -3.93 2.33
N ILE A 87 -7.83 -3.29 1.16
CA ILE A 87 -6.77 -3.37 0.15
C ILE A 87 -6.43 -1.97 -0.34
N TYR A 88 -5.14 -1.65 -0.35
CA TYR A 88 -4.63 -0.48 -1.06
C TYR A 88 -3.86 -0.89 -2.32
N GLU A 89 -4.09 -0.19 -3.42
CA GLU A 89 -3.38 -0.35 -4.69
C GLU A 89 -2.96 1.03 -5.18
N GLY A 90 -1.68 1.25 -5.40
CA GLY A 90 -1.23 2.55 -5.87
C GLY A 90 0.25 2.78 -5.68
N GLN A 91 0.64 4.04 -5.75
CA GLN A 91 2.02 4.46 -5.59
C GLN A 91 2.44 4.51 -4.11
N TRP A 92 3.69 4.18 -3.87
CA TRP A 92 4.34 4.15 -2.57
C TRP A 92 5.60 4.98 -2.64
N PHE A 93 5.92 5.64 -1.54
CA PHE A 93 7.19 6.33 -1.36
C PHE A 93 7.64 6.19 0.08
N ASN A 94 8.80 5.56 0.29
CA ASN A 94 9.38 5.37 1.62
C ASN A 94 8.38 4.79 2.64
N ASP A 95 7.78 3.64 2.30
CA ASP A 95 6.82 2.92 3.15
C ASP A 95 5.46 3.60 3.38
N LYS A 96 5.20 4.74 2.73
CA LYS A 96 3.93 5.46 2.79
C LYS A 96 3.21 5.44 1.45
N ARG A 97 1.88 5.41 1.47
CA ARG A 97 1.05 5.64 0.29
C ARG A 97 1.30 7.06 -0.23
N HIS A 98 1.42 7.18 -1.54
CA HIS A 98 1.80 8.41 -2.22
C HIS A 98 1.17 8.45 -3.62
N GLY A 99 1.11 9.63 -4.23
CA GLY A 99 0.64 9.80 -5.61
C GLY A 99 -0.75 9.22 -5.85
N ASP A 100 -1.00 8.61 -7.00
CA ASP A 100 -2.32 8.06 -7.31
C ASP A 100 -2.51 6.66 -6.71
N GLY A 101 -3.67 6.41 -6.13
CA GLY A 101 -4.02 5.11 -5.59
C GLY A 101 -5.47 4.95 -5.19
N MET A 102 -5.86 3.70 -4.95
CA MET A 102 -7.18 3.25 -4.55
C MET A 102 -7.09 2.51 -3.20
N LEU A 103 -7.92 2.90 -2.24
CA LEU A 103 -8.14 2.16 -0.99
C LEU A 103 -9.56 1.63 -0.99
N ARG A 104 -9.72 0.31 -0.96
CA ARG A 104 -10.97 -0.38 -0.69
C ARG A 104 -10.98 -0.82 0.76
N LEU A 105 -11.99 -0.40 1.50
CA LEU A 105 -12.17 -0.79 2.90
C LEU A 105 -12.88 -2.14 2.98
N ALA A 106 -12.81 -2.78 4.16
CA ALA A 106 -13.51 -4.03 4.45
C ALA A 106 -15.03 -3.98 4.23
N ASN A 107 -15.65 -2.81 4.37
CA ASN A 107 -17.06 -2.57 4.09
C ASN A 107 -17.33 -2.21 2.62
N GLU A 108 -16.38 -2.50 1.74
CA GLU A 108 -16.40 -2.22 0.29
C GLU A 108 -16.37 -0.73 -0.09
N ASN A 109 -16.57 0.21 0.85
CA ASN A 109 -16.37 1.62 0.55
C ASN A 109 -14.98 1.87 -0.02
N ARG A 110 -14.89 2.75 -1.00
CA ARG A 110 -13.69 2.90 -1.81
C ARG A 110 -13.30 4.36 -1.94
N PHE A 111 -12.03 4.66 -1.76
CA PHE A 111 -11.45 5.93 -2.15
C PHE A 111 -10.52 5.74 -3.34
N GLU A 112 -10.60 6.62 -4.33
CA GLU A 112 -9.70 6.69 -5.48
C GLU A 112 -9.20 8.12 -5.62
N GLY A 113 -7.89 8.34 -5.68
CA GLY A 113 -7.36 9.68 -5.87
C GLY A 113 -5.93 9.81 -5.39
N GLN A 114 -5.58 11.06 -5.09
CA GLN A 114 -4.22 11.44 -4.71
C GLN A 114 -3.94 11.21 -3.22
N TRP A 115 -2.73 10.75 -2.95
CA TRP A 115 -2.20 10.40 -1.64
C TRP A 115 -0.89 11.15 -1.38
N LEU A 116 -0.72 11.62 -0.16
CA LEU A 116 0.53 12.21 0.30
C LEU A 116 0.80 11.76 1.73
N ASN A 117 1.88 11.02 1.92
CA ASN A 117 2.33 10.55 3.24
C ASN A 117 1.22 9.81 4.01
N ASP A 118 0.61 8.80 3.37
CA ASP A 118 -0.50 7.98 3.90
C ASP A 118 -1.87 8.67 4.02
N LYS A 119 -1.97 9.96 3.71
CA LYS A 119 -3.24 10.69 3.75
C LYS A 119 -3.78 10.95 2.36
N LYS A 120 -5.11 10.99 2.22
CA LYS A 120 -5.78 11.49 1.02
C LYS A 120 -5.46 12.99 0.90
N ASN A 121 -4.88 13.39 -0.22
CA ASN A 121 -4.42 14.76 -0.42
C ASN A 121 -4.41 15.07 -1.92
N GLY A 122 -5.23 16.03 -2.36
CA GLY A 122 -5.44 16.37 -3.76
C GLY A 122 -6.82 15.93 -4.29
N VAL A 123 -6.95 15.74 -5.60
CA VAL A 123 -8.22 15.34 -6.24
C VAL A 123 -8.55 13.90 -5.85
N GLY A 124 -9.82 13.62 -5.53
CA GLY A 124 -10.25 12.25 -5.25
C GLY A 124 -11.75 12.04 -5.22
N LYS A 125 -12.13 10.76 -5.28
CA LYS A 125 -13.49 10.23 -5.31
C LYS A 125 -13.67 9.25 -4.16
N TYR A 126 -14.77 9.35 -3.44
CA TYR A 126 -15.15 8.40 -2.39
C TYR A 126 -16.50 7.79 -2.72
N PHE A 127 -16.53 6.47 -2.85
CA PHE A 127 -17.70 5.68 -3.15
C PHE A 127 -18.26 5.08 -1.85
N PHE A 128 -19.45 5.52 -1.47
CA PHE A 128 -20.26 4.95 -0.41
C PHE A 128 -21.10 3.82 -1.02
N LEU A 129 -20.51 2.62 -1.17
CA LEU A 129 -21.17 1.53 -1.88
C LEU A 129 -22.46 1.06 -1.19
N ASN A 130 -22.52 1.18 0.14
CA ASN A 130 -23.73 0.84 0.89
C ASN A 130 -24.94 1.74 0.56
N THR A 131 -24.71 3.02 0.23
CA THR A 131 -25.76 3.98 -0.09
C THR A 131 -25.87 4.29 -1.58
N GLY A 132 -24.95 3.76 -2.40
CA GLY A 132 -24.85 4.12 -3.81
C GLY A 132 -24.45 5.58 -4.02
N GLN A 133 -23.74 6.21 -3.08
CA GLN A 133 -23.35 7.62 -3.21
C GLN A 133 -21.88 7.76 -3.62
N LEU A 134 -21.60 8.81 -4.37
CA LEU A 134 -20.27 9.20 -4.81
C LEU A 134 -19.99 10.61 -4.30
N MET A 135 -18.89 10.80 -3.58
CA MET A 135 -18.38 12.11 -3.22
C MET A 135 -17.11 12.41 -4.00
N GLU A 136 -17.16 13.42 -4.86
CA GLU A 136 -15.99 13.87 -5.63
C GLU A 136 -15.52 15.22 -5.10
N GLY A 137 -14.21 15.43 -5.00
CA GLY A 137 -13.69 16.70 -4.50
C GLY A 137 -12.19 16.78 -4.29
N ILE A 138 -11.78 17.89 -3.67
CA ILE A 138 -10.41 18.11 -3.19
C ILE A 138 -10.29 17.69 -1.73
N TRP A 139 -9.28 16.88 -1.44
CA TRP A 139 -8.93 16.37 -0.13
C TRP A 139 -7.68 17.06 0.40
N CYS A 140 -7.66 17.36 1.69
CA CYS A 140 -6.49 17.88 2.38
C CYS A 140 -6.35 17.12 3.70
N ASP A 141 -5.33 16.27 3.78
CA ASP A 141 -5.03 15.46 4.96
C ASP A 141 -6.23 14.66 5.47
N ASP A 142 -6.82 13.85 4.60
CA ASP A 142 -8.03 13.03 4.83
C ASP A 142 -9.34 13.82 5.01
N VAL A 143 -9.30 15.15 4.97
CA VAL A 143 -10.48 16.01 5.08
C VAL A 143 -10.94 16.48 3.70
N PRO A 144 -12.18 16.20 3.26
CA PRO A 144 -12.73 16.79 2.05
C PRO A 144 -12.96 18.30 2.26
N LYS A 145 -12.44 19.15 1.37
CA LYS A 145 -12.53 20.62 1.46
C LYS A 145 -13.50 21.23 0.46
N SER A 146 -13.58 20.66 -0.73
CA SER A 146 -14.53 21.08 -1.76
C SER A 146 -15.05 19.81 -2.40
N SER A 147 -16.20 19.32 -1.94
CA SER A 147 -16.80 18.09 -2.44
C SER A 147 -18.26 18.25 -2.83
N GLN A 148 -18.69 17.44 -3.79
CA GLN A 148 -20.08 17.30 -4.20
C GLN A 148 -20.49 15.84 -4.00
N ILE A 149 -21.71 15.59 -3.54
CA ILE A 149 -22.27 14.24 -3.39
C ILE A 149 -23.24 14.00 -4.56
N LEU A 150 -23.07 12.87 -5.24
CA LEU A 150 -23.90 12.40 -6.34
C LEU A 150 -24.47 11.02 -6.01
N ASP A 151 -25.73 10.77 -6.37
CA ASP A 151 -26.30 9.42 -6.30
C ASP A 151 -25.92 8.63 -7.55
N LEU A 152 -25.19 7.53 -7.37
CA LEU A 152 -24.91 6.55 -8.42
C LEU A 152 -26.20 5.78 -8.73
N GLY A 153 -26.65 5.85 -9.98
CA GLY A 153 -27.79 5.05 -10.46
C GLY A 153 -29.12 5.79 -10.63
N ARG A 154 -29.25 7.06 -10.21
CA ARG A 154 -30.49 7.83 -10.47
C ARG A 154 -30.71 8.14 -11.96
N GLN A 155 -29.64 8.14 -12.75
CA GLN A 155 -29.69 8.36 -14.21
C GLN A 155 -30.29 7.18 -15.00
N VAL A 156 -30.50 6.01 -14.37
CA VAL A 156 -31.10 4.81 -14.99
C VAL A 156 -32.44 4.43 -14.35
N ALA A 157 -32.92 5.21 -13.38
CA ALA A 157 -34.26 5.04 -12.85
C ALA A 157 -35.26 5.33 -13.98
N LYS A 158 -35.97 4.28 -14.45
CA LYS A 158 -36.94 4.37 -15.56
C LYS A 158 -38.06 5.38 -15.29
N SER A 159 -38.29 5.72 -14.03
CA SER A 159 -39.21 6.76 -13.58
C SER A 159 -38.84 7.23 -12.17
N PRO A 160 -39.19 8.46 -11.78
CA PRO A 160 -39.10 8.91 -10.39
C PRO A 160 -39.85 7.94 -9.48
N THR A 161 -39.39 7.79 -8.23
CA THR A 161 -40.18 7.11 -7.20
C THR A 161 -41.47 7.90 -7.00
N GLU A 162 -42.61 7.32 -7.34
CA GLU A 162 -43.93 7.82 -6.94
C GLU A 162 -44.07 7.55 -5.44
N SER A 163 -43.54 8.47 -4.62
CA SER A 163 -43.87 8.53 -3.21
C SER A 163 -45.09 9.43 -3.06
N GLU A 164 -46.24 8.86 -2.72
CA GLU A 164 -47.41 9.64 -2.34
C GLU A 164 -47.09 10.41 -1.07
N ILE A 165 -47.18 11.74 -1.14
CA ILE A 165 -47.06 12.62 0.02
C ILE A 165 -48.32 12.37 0.85
N PRO A 166 -48.22 11.87 2.09
CA PRO A 166 -49.41 11.65 2.91
C PRO A 166 -50.11 12.99 3.14
N GLU A 167 -51.43 13.01 2.92
CA GLU A 167 -52.25 14.18 3.24
C GLU A 167 -52.15 14.46 4.73
N VAL A 168 -51.74 15.67 5.07
CA VAL A 168 -51.66 16.15 6.45
C VAL A 168 -53.06 16.60 6.83
N GLU A 169 -53.78 15.78 7.60
CA GLU A 169 -55.01 16.21 8.26
C GLU A 169 -54.65 17.12 9.45
N PHE A 170 -55.17 18.35 9.42
CA PHE A 170 -55.11 19.26 10.56
C PHE A 170 -56.39 19.07 11.37
N ASP A 171 -56.28 18.44 12.54
CA ASP A 171 -57.36 18.45 13.52
C ASP A 171 -57.50 19.87 14.09
N LEU A 172 -58.63 20.52 13.79
CA LEU A 172 -59.03 21.84 14.30
C LEU A 172 -59.70 21.76 15.67
#